data_AF-D2PSF6-F1
#
_entry.id   AF-D2PSF6-F1
#
_cell.length_a   1.000
_cell.length_b   1.000
_cell.length_c   1.000
_cell.angle_alpha   90.00
_cell.angle_beta   90.00
_cell.angle_gamma   90.00
#
_symmetry.space_group_name_H-M   'P 1'
#
loop_
_entity.id
_entity.type
_entity.pdbx_description
1 polymer ?
#
loop_
_entity_poly.entity_id
_entity_poly.type
_entity_poly.pdbx_seq_one_letter_code
_entity_poly.pdbx_strand_id
1 'polypeptide(L)'
;MNEEELNEALRDVIVRSSPPPSMDPARALGHARRARRRRRMAWAGVTVVTLAVGVGVAPAVANHLGDQGVASGTSTTQTLSSAAPTTRKSNDPWPEGQVDRTATAGPRAVRSVTLMHDLSSAVPPSFSTPDLKYPDGRPMRWPQSQYASSDGEQDYWEYMAVVPVQKDNRVGQLLVQSTTPSGKPAMDPCTFALKFWGGTGGCTMVDVDGKKVGVVTAKEGGSYDQWAAYRHDDGTVVYLAQAEKSDHPGRLPLNQPVFTTRQLAELVTSKEFKIST
;
A
#
# COMPACT_ATOMS: atom_id res chain seq x y z
N MET A 1 -12.67 -16.12 -53.83
CA MET A 1 -13.06 -15.24 -52.72
C MET A 1 -12.44 -13.90 -53.05
N ASN A 2 -13.26 -12.94 -53.44
CA ASN A 2 -12.79 -11.68 -54.03
C ASN A 2 -12.71 -10.60 -52.93
N GLU A 3 -11.89 -9.55 -53.12
CA GLU A 3 -11.70 -8.49 -52.11
C GLU A 3 -13.00 -7.81 -51.68
N GLU A 4 -14.00 -7.79 -52.56
CA GLU A 4 -15.32 -7.21 -52.28
C GLU A 4 -16.10 -8.01 -51.22
N GLU A 5 -16.04 -9.34 -51.24
CA GLU A 5 -16.70 -10.20 -50.24
C GLU A 5 -16.03 -10.08 -48.85
N LEU A 6 -14.71 -9.90 -48.80
CA LEU A 6 -13.98 -9.72 -47.55
C LEU A 6 -14.29 -8.35 -46.91
N ASN A 7 -14.42 -7.31 -47.73
CA ASN A 7 -14.75 -5.97 -47.25
C ASN A 7 -16.19 -5.87 -46.73
N GLU A 8 -17.12 -6.60 -47.35
CA GLU A 8 -18.51 -6.64 -46.91
C GLU A 8 -18.67 -7.44 -45.61
N ALA A 9 -17.97 -8.58 -45.47
CA ALA A 9 -17.93 -9.35 -44.23
C ALA A 9 -17.31 -8.57 -43.05
N LEU A 10 -16.27 -7.75 -43.31
CA LEU A 10 -15.65 -6.92 -42.26
C LEU A 10 -16.54 -5.74 -41.86
N ARG A 11 -17.34 -5.18 -42.77
CA ARG A 11 -18.31 -4.13 -42.42
C ARG A 11 -19.47 -4.66 -41.59
N ASP A 12 -19.92 -5.88 -41.84
CA ASP A 12 -21.02 -6.49 -41.06
C ASP A 12 -20.62 -6.77 -39.60
N VAL A 13 -19.36 -7.10 -39.35
CA VAL A 13 -18.85 -7.37 -37.98
C VAL A 13 -18.65 -6.08 -37.15
N ILE A 14 -18.52 -4.92 -37.78
CA ILE A 14 -18.26 -3.65 -37.06
C ILE A 14 -19.54 -3.01 -36.49
N VAL A 15 -20.74 -3.42 -36.91
CA VAL A 15 -22.00 -2.71 -36.56
C VAL A 15 -22.73 -3.30 -35.34
N ARG A 16 -22.23 -4.36 -34.70
CA ARG A 16 -22.87 -4.98 -33.50
C ARG A 16 -22.18 -4.75 -32.16
N SER A 17 -21.33 -3.74 -32.04
CA SER A 17 -20.89 -3.28 -30.72
C SER A 17 -21.93 -2.34 -30.14
N SER A 18 -22.85 -2.87 -29.34
CA SER A 18 -23.68 -2.03 -28.46
C SER A 18 -22.74 -1.09 -27.70
N PRO A 19 -22.95 0.24 -27.75
CA PRO A 19 -22.10 1.18 -27.04
C PRO A 19 -22.06 0.77 -25.56
N PRO A 20 -20.88 0.81 -24.90
CA PRO A 20 -20.79 0.47 -23.50
C PRO A 20 -21.82 1.30 -22.72
N PRO A 21 -22.56 0.70 -21.77
CA PRO A 21 -23.59 1.42 -21.04
C PRO A 21 -23.00 2.71 -20.47
N SER A 22 -23.66 3.83 -20.75
CA SER A 22 -23.20 5.15 -20.33
C SER A 22 -22.98 5.13 -18.82
N MET A 23 -21.74 5.32 -18.40
CA MET A 23 -21.38 5.33 -16.99
C MET A 23 -22.11 6.51 -16.33
N ASP A 24 -23.02 6.22 -15.40
CA ASP A 24 -23.73 7.25 -14.65
C ASP A 24 -22.73 7.95 -13.71
N PRO A 25 -22.33 9.21 -14.01
CA PRO A 25 -21.32 9.91 -13.24
C PRO A 25 -21.81 10.21 -11.81
N ALA A 26 -23.13 10.29 -11.58
CA ALA A 26 -23.70 10.50 -10.26
C ALA A 26 -23.53 9.25 -9.38
N ARG A 27 -23.69 8.05 -9.95
CA ARG A 27 -23.39 6.79 -9.26
C ARG A 27 -21.90 6.62 -8.99
N ALA A 28 -21.04 6.90 -9.97
CA ALA A 28 -19.59 6.82 -9.80
C ALA A 28 -19.07 7.78 -8.71
N LEU A 29 -19.54 9.04 -8.74
CA LEU A 29 -19.25 10.03 -7.71
C LEU A 29 -19.89 9.68 -6.36
N GLY A 30 -21.05 9.03 -6.35
CA GLY A 30 -21.70 8.51 -5.16
C GLY A 30 -20.87 7.43 -4.46
N HIS A 31 -20.34 6.47 -5.22
CA HIS A 31 -19.41 5.45 -4.70
C HIS A 31 -18.11 6.07 -4.19
N ALA A 32 -17.53 7.01 -4.94
CA ALA A 32 -16.31 7.73 -4.53
C ALA A 32 -16.52 8.57 -3.25
N ARG A 33 -17.64 9.29 -3.14
CA ARG A 33 -17.99 10.06 -1.93
C ARG A 33 -18.23 9.15 -0.74
N ARG A 34 -18.89 8.00 -0.93
CA ARG A 34 -19.15 7.04 0.16
C ARG A 34 -17.84 6.39 0.66
N ALA A 35 -16.91 6.06 -0.24
CA ALA A 35 -15.57 5.63 0.11
C ALA A 35 -14.78 6.72 0.86
N ARG A 36 -14.84 7.98 0.39
CA ARG A 36 -14.19 9.14 1.05
C ARG A 36 -14.80 9.45 2.42
N ARG A 37 -16.12 9.31 2.58
CA ARG A 37 -16.82 9.57 3.85
C ARG A 37 -16.48 8.50 4.90
N ARG A 38 -16.32 7.24 4.51
CA ARG A 38 -15.82 6.17 5.38
C ARG A 38 -14.39 6.46 5.86
N ARG A 39 -13.52 6.97 4.99
CA ARG A 39 -12.14 7.34 5.36
C ARG A 39 -12.09 8.55 6.30
N ARG A 40 -13.01 9.51 6.18
CA ARG A 40 -13.05 10.71 7.06
C ARG A 40 -13.60 10.45 8.46
N MET A 41 -14.42 9.42 8.66
CA MET A 41 -14.91 9.07 10.01
C MET A 41 -13.86 8.41 10.91
N ALA A 42 -12.69 8.02 10.37
CA ALA A 42 -11.58 7.51 11.17
C ALA A 42 -10.76 8.61 11.88
N TRP A 43 -11.10 9.89 11.68
CA TRP A 43 -10.30 11.04 12.13
C TRP A 43 -11.11 12.12 12.86
N ALA A 44 -12.19 11.75 13.55
CA ALA A 44 -12.91 12.68 14.43
C ALA A 44 -13.17 12.01 15.77
N GLY A 45 -12.23 12.18 16.71
CA GLY A 45 -12.38 11.66 18.06
C GLY A 45 -11.15 11.84 18.93
N VAL A 46 -10.65 13.08 19.09
CA VAL A 46 -9.81 13.42 20.25
C VAL A 46 -10.27 14.75 20.81
N THR A 47 -11.02 14.68 21.90
CA THR A 47 -11.28 15.79 22.81
C THR A 47 -9.98 16.16 23.52
N VAL A 48 -9.56 17.42 23.40
CA VAL A 48 -8.38 17.97 24.03
C VAL A 48 -8.59 18.06 25.54
N VAL A 49 -7.80 17.33 26.32
CA VAL A 49 -7.59 17.61 27.75
C VAL A 49 -6.33 18.46 27.85
N THR A 50 -6.50 19.75 28.13
CA THR A 50 -5.41 20.68 28.44
C THR A 50 -4.87 20.39 29.82
N LEU A 51 -3.59 20.00 29.91
CA LEU A 51 -2.85 19.99 31.17
C LEU A 51 -1.69 20.98 31.02
N ALA A 52 -1.82 22.10 31.72
CA ALA A 52 -0.83 23.16 31.81
C ALA A 52 0.20 22.85 32.90
N VAL A 53 1.30 23.63 32.86
CA VAL A 53 2.35 23.88 33.86
C VAL A 53 3.71 23.24 33.54
N GLY A 54 4.72 24.12 33.38
CA GLY A 54 6.13 23.77 33.48
C GLY A 54 7.10 24.76 32.83
N VAL A 55 7.40 25.87 33.52
CA VAL A 55 8.36 26.93 33.16
C VAL A 55 9.80 26.43 33.18
N GLY A 56 10.65 26.86 32.24
CA GLY A 56 12.11 26.67 32.27
C GLY A 56 12.84 27.57 31.28
N VAL A 57 13.90 28.24 31.76
CA VAL A 57 14.53 29.46 31.24
C VAL A 57 15.70 29.14 30.28
N ALA A 58 15.92 30.00 29.27
CA ALA A 58 17.09 29.99 28.38
C ALA A 58 18.39 30.42 29.11
N PRO A 59 19.60 30.23 28.52
CA PRO A 59 20.11 31.26 27.62
C PRO A 59 20.95 30.75 26.43
N ALA A 60 21.14 31.68 25.48
CA ALA A 60 21.90 31.58 24.25
C ALA A 60 23.43 31.59 24.44
N VAL A 61 24.16 31.07 23.44
CA VAL A 61 25.52 31.53 23.08
C VAL A 61 25.64 31.61 21.56
N ALA A 62 25.97 32.80 21.08
CA ALA A 62 26.35 33.11 19.71
C ALA A 62 27.82 32.77 19.46
N ASN A 63 28.19 32.46 18.21
CA ASN A 63 29.47 32.91 17.68
C ASN A 63 29.43 33.17 16.17
N HIS A 64 30.28 34.12 15.81
CA HIS A 64 30.26 35.04 14.68
C HIS A 64 31.47 34.74 13.75
N LEU A 65 31.35 35.12 12.47
CA LEU A 65 32.40 35.42 11.46
C LEU A 65 33.47 34.34 11.18
N GLY A 66 33.93 34.08 9.96
CA GLY A 66 33.77 34.66 8.63
C GLY A 66 34.73 33.91 7.68
N ASP A 67 34.56 34.00 6.36
CA ASP A 67 35.49 34.72 5.47
C ASP A 67 35.16 34.44 4.00
N GLN A 68 35.45 35.44 3.17
CA GLN A 68 35.18 35.49 1.74
C GLN A 68 36.12 34.58 0.92
N GLY A 69 35.57 33.98 -0.13
CA GLY A 69 36.32 33.44 -1.26
C GLY A 69 35.53 33.62 -2.55
N VAL A 70 35.84 34.66 -3.31
CA VAL A 70 35.30 34.90 -4.66
C VAL A 70 36.20 34.19 -5.66
N ALA A 71 35.66 33.26 -6.44
CA ALA A 71 36.19 32.92 -7.76
C ALA A 71 35.08 32.42 -8.68
N SER A 72 34.94 33.15 -9.79
CA SER A 72 33.98 33.00 -10.87
C SER A 72 34.14 31.66 -11.59
N GLY A 73 33.02 30.98 -11.82
CA GLY A 73 32.93 29.76 -12.62
C GLY A 73 31.50 29.57 -13.08
N THR A 74 31.14 30.22 -14.19
CA THR A 74 29.84 30.11 -14.83
C THR A 74 29.63 28.68 -15.32
N SER A 75 28.86 27.91 -14.56
CA SER A 75 28.21 26.70 -15.02
C SER A 75 26.83 26.66 -14.38
N THR A 76 25.83 27.03 -15.16
CA THR A 76 24.40 26.86 -14.85
C THR A 76 24.07 25.36 -14.87
N THR A 77 24.62 24.60 -13.93
CA THR A 77 23.96 23.37 -13.48
C THR A 77 22.79 23.83 -12.64
N GLN A 78 21.58 23.74 -13.19
CA GLN A 78 20.37 23.64 -12.38
C GLN A 78 20.61 22.50 -11.40
N THR A 79 20.94 22.83 -10.16
CA THR A 79 20.73 21.97 -9.03
C THR A 79 19.22 21.76 -8.96
N LEU A 80 18.74 20.70 -9.61
CA LEU A 80 17.53 20.03 -9.19
C LEU A 80 17.80 19.60 -7.75
N SER A 81 17.44 20.46 -6.81
CA SER A 81 17.31 20.11 -5.41
C SER A 81 16.19 19.07 -5.36
N SER A 82 16.56 17.80 -5.57
CA SER A 82 15.68 16.64 -5.57
C SER A 82 15.34 16.19 -4.14
N ALA A 83 15.27 17.13 -3.20
CA ALA A 83 14.50 16.91 -2.00
C ALA A 83 13.04 17.12 -2.42
N ALA A 84 12.36 16.03 -2.79
CA ALA A 84 10.91 16.07 -2.90
C ALA A 84 10.36 16.70 -1.61
N PRO A 85 9.46 17.70 -1.68
CA PRO A 85 8.87 18.29 -0.49
C PRO A 85 8.38 17.17 0.42
N THR A 86 8.70 17.25 1.71
CA THR A 86 8.32 16.22 2.69
C THR A 86 6.84 16.32 3.06
N THR A 87 6.13 17.36 2.62
CA THR A 87 4.70 17.58 2.86
C THR A 87 4.06 18.23 1.62
N ARG A 88 3.51 17.44 0.70
CA ARG A 88 2.80 17.96 -0.49
C ARG A 88 1.44 18.55 -0.15
N LYS A 89 1.01 19.51 -0.98
CA LYS A 89 -0.37 19.99 -1.08
C LYS A 89 -1.04 19.40 -2.32
N SER A 90 -2.38 19.36 -2.33
CA SER A 90 -3.18 18.79 -3.43
C SER A 90 -2.88 19.31 -4.85
N ASN A 91 -2.24 20.48 -5.01
CA ASN A 91 -1.90 21.06 -6.31
C ASN A 91 -0.41 20.93 -6.69
N ASP A 92 0.39 20.32 -5.83
CA ASP A 92 1.81 20.12 -6.11
C ASP A 92 1.98 18.99 -7.14
N PRO A 93 2.97 19.11 -8.05
CA PRO A 93 3.25 18.07 -9.03
C PRO A 93 3.55 16.74 -8.35
N TRP A 94 3.16 15.65 -8.99
CA TRP A 94 3.52 14.32 -8.49
C TRP A 94 5.03 14.10 -8.62
N PRO A 95 5.65 13.37 -7.67
CA PRO A 95 7.07 13.09 -7.73
C PRO A 95 7.42 12.24 -8.97
N GLU A 96 8.67 12.25 -9.37
CA GLU A 96 9.22 11.33 -10.39
C GLU A 96 8.46 11.39 -11.75
N GLY A 97 7.84 12.53 -12.07
CA GLY A 97 7.17 12.75 -13.36
C GLY A 97 5.84 12.00 -13.55
N GLN A 98 5.25 11.48 -12.48
CA GLN A 98 3.98 10.76 -12.55
C GLN A 98 2.80 11.69 -12.89
N VAL A 99 1.75 11.14 -13.51
CA VAL A 99 0.50 11.87 -13.81
C VAL A 99 -0.54 11.75 -12.71
N ASP A 100 -0.40 10.73 -11.85
CA ASP A 100 -1.21 10.50 -10.66
C ASP A 100 -0.35 9.95 -9.52
N ARG A 101 -0.98 9.44 -8.47
CA ARG A 101 -0.29 8.92 -7.28
C ARG A 101 0.39 7.57 -7.50
N THR A 102 0.11 6.85 -8.57
CA THR A 102 0.55 5.49 -8.80
C THR A 102 1.78 5.47 -9.70
N ALA A 103 2.83 4.81 -9.24
CA ALA A 103 4.03 4.61 -10.04
C ALA A 103 3.84 3.37 -10.92
N THR A 104 3.57 3.60 -12.21
CA THR A 104 3.37 2.54 -13.21
C THR A 104 4.66 2.11 -13.91
N ALA A 105 5.74 2.89 -13.78
CA ALA A 105 7.05 2.61 -14.35
C ALA A 105 8.19 3.06 -13.39
N GLY A 106 9.43 2.71 -13.74
CA GLY A 106 10.62 3.10 -12.99
C GLY A 106 10.88 2.30 -11.71
N PRO A 107 11.85 2.72 -10.88
CA PRO A 107 12.30 1.96 -9.71
C PRO A 107 11.20 1.66 -8.70
N ARG A 108 10.24 2.58 -8.54
CA ARG A 108 9.09 2.41 -7.63
C ARG A 108 8.19 1.27 -8.09
N ALA A 109 7.86 1.19 -9.38
CA ALA A 109 7.06 0.10 -9.94
C ALA A 109 7.79 -1.25 -9.84
N VAL A 110 9.09 -1.27 -10.16
CA VAL A 110 9.93 -2.48 -10.02
C VAL A 110 9.92 -2.98 -8.58
N ARG A 111 9.97 -2.09 -7.60
CA ARG A 111 9.99 -2.47 -6.18
C ARG A 111 8.74 -3.22 -5.72
N SER A 112 7.54 -2.87 -6.20
CA SER A 112 6.34 -3.66 -5.85
C SER A 112 6.29 -5.02 -6.54
N VAL A 113 6.90 -5.16 -7.73
CA VAL A 113 7.09 -6.45 -8.38
C VAL A 113 8.05 -7.33 -7.57
N THR A 114 9.17 -6.77 -7.10
CA THR A 114 10.09 -7.48 -6.19
C THR A 114 9.36 -7.91 -4.91
N LEU A 115 8.62 -7.01 -4.27
CA LEU A 115 7.83 -7.32 -3.07
C LEU A 115 6.82 -8.46 -3.30
N MET A 116 6.22 -8.53 -4.49
CA MET A 116 5.32 -9.62 -4.88
C MET A 116 6.06 -10.96 -5.04
N HIS A 117 7.26 -10.95 -5.63
CA HIS A 117 8.10 -12.12 -5.76
C HIS A 117 8.55 -12.64 -4.39
N ASP A 118 8.97 -11.73 -3.51
CA ASP A 118 9.36 -12.03 -2.13
C ASP A 118 8.19 -12.67 -1.36
N LEU A 119 6.99 -12.08 -1.45
CA LEU A 119 5.78 -12.66 -0.84
C LEU A 119 5.49 -14.07 -1.37
N SER A 120 5.74 -14.30 -2.65
CA SER A 120 5.50 -15.61 -3.28
C SER A 120 6.52 -16.65 -2.84
N SER A 121 7.76 -16.23 -2.60
CA SER A 121 8.87 -17.09 -2.16
C SER A 121 8.75 -17.46 -0.69
N ALA A 122 8.11 -16.62 0.12
CA ALA A 122 7.83 -16.89 1.52
C ALA A 122 6.70 -17.93 1.76
N VAL A 123 5.94 -18.29 0.73
CA VAL A 123 4.83 -19.25 0.85
C VAL A 123 5.38 -20.65 1.20
N PRO A 124 4.79 -21.35 2.20
CA PRO A 124 5.31 -22.67 2.59
C PRO A 124 5.19 -23.68 1.44
N PRO A 125 6.11 -24.65 1.32
CA PRO A 125 6.15 -25.60 0.19
C PRO A 125 4.88 -26.43 -0.03
N SER A 126 4.01 -26.56 0.98
CA SER A 126 2.71 -27.23 0.86
C SER A 126 1.64 -26.41 0.14
N PHE A 127 1.95 -25.17 -0.23
CA PHE A 127 1.12 -24.26 -0.99
C PHE A 127 1.86 -23.83 -2.27
N SER A 128 1.13 -23.36 -3.26
CA SER A 128 1.67 -22.80 -4.51
C SER A 128 1.13 -21.40 -4.77
N THR A 129 1.83 -20.61 -5.58
CA THR A 129 1.41 -19.25 -6.00
C THR A 129 1.20 -19.19 -7.51
N PRO A 130 0.13 -19.83 -8.02
CA PRO A 130 -0.12 -19.93 -9.46
C PRO A 130 -0.48 -18.57 -10.09
N ASP A 131 -0.20 -18.44 -11.38
CA ASP A 131 -0.60 -17.28 -12.18
C ASP A 131 -2.07 -17.39 -12.60
N LEU A 132 -2.96 -17.21 -11.62
CA LEU A 132 -4.40 -17.23 -11.84
C LEU A 132 -4.92 -15.91 -12.42
N LYS A 133 -6.05 -16.00 -13.12
CA LYS A 133 -6.78 -14.89 -13.71
C LYS A 133 -8.23 -14.91 -13.27
N TYR A 134 -8.84 -13.73 -13.16
CA TYR A 134 -10.28 -13.55 -13.03
C TYR A 134 -11.01 -13.95 -14.33
N PRO A 135 -12.35 -14.10 -14.32
CA PRO A 135 -13.11 -14.43 -15.52
C PRO A 135 -12.98 -13.41 -16.66
N ASP A 136 -12.68 -12.15 -16.32
CA ASP A 136 -12.41 -11.07 -17.28
C ASP A 136 -10.98 -11.10 -17.86
N GLY A 137 -10.19 -12.11 -17.50
CA GLY A 137 -8.81 -12.31 -17.97
C GLY A 137 -7.75 -11.51 -17.21
N ARG A 138 -8.13 -10.64 -16.26
CA ARG A 138 -7.17 -9.88 -15.44
C ARG A 138 -6.37 -10.81 -14.53
N PRO A 139 -5.06 -10.57 -14.31
CA PRO A 139 -4.28 -11.35 -13.35
C PRO A 139 -4.79 -11.12 -11.92
N MET A 140 -4.80 -12.18 -11.11
CA MET A 140 -5.08 -12.08 -9.68
C MET A 140 -3.87 -11.59 -8.89
N ARG A 141 -2.67 -11.72 -9.47
CA ARG A 141 -1.44 -11.11 -8.94
C ARG A 141 -1.46 -9.62 -9.23
N TRP A 142 -1.23 -8.82 -8.20
CA TRP A 142 -1.33 -7.37 -8.32
C TRP A 142 -0.28 -6.66 -7.47
N PRO A 143 0.84 -6.25 -8.07
CA PRO A 143 1.78 -5.31 -7.47
C PRO A 143 1.32 -3.87 -7.72
N GLN A 144 1.45 -3.01 -6.72
CA GLN A 144 1.21 -1.58 -6.84
C GLN A 144 2.17 -0.79 -5.97
N SER A 145 2.70 0.29 -6.52
CA SER A 145 3.42 1.32 -5.76
C SER A 145 2.67 2.63 -5.90
N GLN A 146 2.45 3.32 -4.79
CA GLN A 146 1.79 4.61 -4.81
C GLN A 146 2.41 5.57 -3.80
N TYR A 147 2.41 6.83 -4.19
CA TYR A 147 2.69 7.93 -3.30
C TYR A 147 1.50 8.17 -2.39
N ALA A 148 1.74 8.24 -1.09
CA ALA A 148 0.74 8.51 -0.08
C ALA A 148 1.09 9.82 0.63
N SER A 149 0.21 10.80 0.46
CA SER A 149 0.30 12.11 1.08
C SER A 149 -1.06 12.53 1.62
N SER A 150 -1.04 13.42 2.60
CA SER A 150 -2.19 14.21 3.04
C SER A 150 -1.68 15.63 3.27
N ASP A 151 -2.50 16.64 2.97
CA ASP A 151 -2.07 18.04 3.09
C ASP A 151 -1.49 18.31 4.50
N GLY A 152 -0.20 18.64 4.57
CA GLY A 152 0.51 18.93 5.82
C GLY A 152 0.96 17.71 6.62
N GLU A 153 0.75 16.48 6.15
CA GLU A 153 1.39 15.27 6.69
C GLU A 153 2.67 14.94 5.94
N GLN A 154 3.59 14.24 6.62
CA GLN A 154 4.78 13.74 5.98
C GLN A 154 4.42 12.75 4.87
N ASP A 155 4.99 12.99 3.69
CA ASP A 155 4.83 12.15 2.52
C ASP A 155 5.59 10.83 2.66
N TYR A 156 5.01 9.77 2.14
CA TYR A 156 5.64 8.45 2.12
C TYR A 156 5.22 7.65 0.89
N TRP A 157 5.98 6.61 0.60
CA TRP A 157 5.66 5.63 -0.43
C TRP A 157 5.01 4.41 0.19
N GLU A 158 3.97 3.91 -0.45
CA GLU A 158 3.28 2.66 -0.13
C GLU A 158 3.51 1.66 -1.28
N TYR A 159 3.95 0.46 -0.92
CA TYR A 159 4.15 -0.67 -1.82
C TYR A 159 3.25 -1.79 -1.37
N MET A 160 2.51 -2.35 -2.31
CA MET A 160 1.57 -3.41 -2.04
C MET A 160 1.76 -4.51 -3.07
N ALA A 161 1.59 -5.75 -2.63
CA ALA A 161 1.50 -6.90 -3.51
C ALA A 161 0.42 -7.85 -3.02
N VAL A 162 -0.37 -8.35 -3.97
CA VAL A 162 -1.37 -9.38 -3.75
C VAL A 162 -0.99 -10.61 -4.56
N VAL A 163 -1.06 -11.79 -3.95
CA VAL A 163 -0.82 -13.07 -4.63
C VAL A 163 -1.91 -14.09 -4.29
N PRO A 164 -2.45 -14.82 -5.28
CA PRO A 164 -3.28 -15.98 -4.99
C PRO A 164 -2.42 -17.12 -4.45
N VAL A 165 -2.99 -17.91 -3.55
CA VAL A 165 -2.33 -19.09 -2.98
C VAL A 165 -3.23 -20.29 -3.15
N GLN A 166 -2.68 -21.40 -3.64
CA GLN A 166 -3.43 -22.62 -3.93
C GLN A 166 -2.89 -23.84 -3.18
N LYS A 167 -3.83 -24.65 -2.66
CA LYS A 167 -3.60 -26.00 -2.13
C LYS A 167 -4.84 -26.86 -2.40
N ASP A 168 -4.66 -28.08 -2.87
CA ASP A 168 -5.76 -29.03 -3.13
C ASP A 168 -6.92 -28.44 -3.98
N ASN A 169 -6.59 -27.71 -5.05
CA ASN A 169 -7.54 -26.99 -5.93
C ASN A 169 -8.41 -25.92 -5.25
N ARG A 170 -8.05 -25.50 -4.04
CA ARG A 170 -8.66 -24.39 -3.30
C ARG A 170 -7.76 -23.17 -3.35
N VAL A 171 -8.36 -21.99 -3.39
CA VAL A 171 -7.64 -20.73 -3.64
C VAL A 171 -7.97 -19.70 -2.57
N GLY A 172 -6.94 -19.31 -1.84
CA GLY A 172 -6.93 -18.17 -0.93
C GLY A 172 -6.07 -17.04 -1.49
N GLN A 173 -5.73 -16.09 -0.63
CA GLN A 173 -5.04 -14.87 -1.04
C GLN A 173 -4.12 -14.36 0.08
N LEU A 174 -2.99 -13.82 -0.33
CA LEU A 174 -2.10 -13.07 0.54
C LEU A 174 -1.99 -11.63 0.04
N LEU A 175 -1.78 -10.72 0.99
CA LEU A 175 -1.41 -9.35 0.73
C LEU A 175 -0.25 -8.96 1.61
N VAL A 176 0.71 -8.25 1.05
CA VAL A 176 1.70 -7.49 1.81
C VAL A 176 1.56 -6.02 1.45
N GLN A 177 1.64 -5.15 2.46
CA GLN A 177 1.75 -3.71 2.28
C GLN A 177 2.92 -3.22 3.12
N SER A 178 3.89 -2.55 2.50
CA SER A 178 4.98 -1.89 3.21
C SER A 178 5.06 -0.41 2.84
N THR A 179 5.42 0.41 3.81
CA THR A 179 5.56 1.86 3.59
C THR A 179 6.91 2.36 4.04
N THR A 180 7.47 3.34 3.31
CA THR A 180 8.60 4.11 3.82
C THR A 180 8.20 4.88 5.08
N PRO A 181 9.17 5.41 5.85
CA PRO A 181 8.89 6.16 7.07
C PRO A 181 7.95 7.34 6.80
N SER A 182 6.88 7.44 7.58
CA SER A 182 5.84 8.46 7.43
C SER A 182 5.86 9.55 8.52
N GLY A 183 6.91 9.59 9.35
CA GLY A 183 7.03 10.50 10.50
C GLY A 183 6.01 10.30 11.63
N LYS A 184 5.11 9.32 11.51
CA LYS A 184 4.05 9.07 12.50
C LYS A 184 4.66 8.47 13.76
N PRO A 185 4.23 8.91 14.96
CA PRO A 185 4.75 8.38 16.20
C PRO A 185 4.47 6.88 16.31
N ALA A 186 5.33 6.19 17.06
CA ALA A 186 5.07 4.81 17.46
C ALA A 186 3.75 4.74 18.24
N MET A 187 3.07 3.61 18.09
CA MET A 187 1.80 3.32 18.77
C MET A 187 1.85 1.89 19.28
N ASP A 188 0.97 1.59 20.22
CA ASP A 188 0.70 0.23 20.65
C ASP A 188 0.50 -0.70 19.43
N PRO A 189 1.20 -1.86 19.35
CA PRO A 189 1.15 -2.73 18.18
C PRO A 189 -0.26 -3.17 17.77
N CYS A 190 -1.16 -3.38 18.74
CA CYS A 190 -2.53 -3.79 18.44
C CYS A 190 -3.40 -2.65 17.94
N THR A 191 -3.28 -1.48 18.57
CA THR A 191 -3.90 -0.24 18.07
C THR A 191 -3.43 0.06 16.65
N PHE A 192 -2.16 -0.17 16.37
CA PHE A 192 -1.56 0.00 15.06
C PHE A 192 -2.07 -1.02 14.03
N ALA A 193 -2.13 -2.31 14.39
CA ALA A 193 -2.62 -3.36 13.51
C ALA A 193 -4.10 -3.17 13.12
N LEU A 194 -4.94 -2.71 14.05
CA LEU A 194 -6.37 -2.43 13.78
C LEU A 194 -6.60 -1.24 12.83
N LYS A 195 -5.60 -0.37 12.63
CA LYS A 195 -5.70 0.72 11.63
C LYS A 195 -5.58 0.22 10.20
N PHE A 196 -5.05 -1.00 9.99
CA PHE A 196 -4.91 -1.58 8.66
C PHE A 196 -6.28 -1.64 7.96
N TRP A 197 -6.46 -0.74 6.99
CA TRP A 197 -7.70 -0.55 6.21
C TRP A 197 -8.99 -0.39 7.04
N GLY A 198 -8.87 0.10 8.28
CA GLY A 198 -9.99 0.20 9.22
C GLY A 198 -10.54 -1.16 9.63
N GLY A 199 -9.69 -2.18 9.67
CA GLY A 199 -10.03 -3.54 10.07
C GLY A 199 -10.62 -3.60 11.48
N THR A 200 -11.47 -4.59 11.70
CA THR A 200 -12.05 -4.87 13.03
C THR A 200 -11.83 -6.34 13.35
N GLY A 201 -11.58 -6.64 14.62
CA GLY A 201 -11.13 -7.98 15.01
C GLY A 201 -10.66 -8.04 16.45
N GLY A 202 -10.33 -9.25 16.89
CA GLY A 202 -9.54 -9.45 18.10
C GLY A 202 -8.06 -9.28 17.75
N CYS A 203 -7.33 -8.50 18.53
CA CYS A 203 -5.89 -8.36 18.36
C CYS A 203 -5.13 -9.05 19.51
N THR A 204 -4.07 -9.76 19.16
CA THR A 204 -3.11 -10.30 20.10
C THR A 204 -1.72 -9.76 19.80
N MET A 205 -0.93 -9.53 20.85
CA MET A 205 0.48 -9.21 20.68
C MET A 205 1.29 -10.49 20.66
N VAL A 206 2.13 -10.65 19.64
CA VAL A 206 3.08 -11.73 19.49
C VAL A 206 4.48 -11.17 19.66
N ASP A 207 5.30 -11.81 20.49
CA ASP A 207 6.72 -11.50 20.60
C ASP A 207 7.51 -12.33 19.59
N VAL A 208 8.33 -11.65 18.79
CA VAL A 208 9.27 -12.25 17.84
C VAL A 208 10.64 -11.66 18.11
N ASP A 209 11.50 -12.42 18.80
CA ASP A 209 12.86 -12.01 19.15
C ASP A 209 12.92 -10.63 19.84
N GLY A 210 12.00 -10.39 20.79
CA GLY A 210 11.88 -9.12 21.52
C GLY A 210 11.12 -8.02 20.78
N LYS A 211 10.70 -8.26 19.54
CA LYS A 211 9.84 -7.34 18.76
C LYS A 211 8.38 -7.64 19.04
N LYS A 212 7.61 -6.62 19.44
CA LYS A 212 6.16 -6.74 19.65
C LYS A 212 5.41 -6.51 18.35
N VAL A 213 4.67 -7.52 17.91
CA VAL A 213 3.89 -7.50 16.67
C VAL A 213 2.41 -7.60 17.03
N GLY A 214 1.59 -6.74 16.44
CA GLY A 214 0.13 -6.87 16.54
C GLY A 214 -0.39 -7.84 15.49
N VAL A 215 -1.10 -8.88 15.89
CA VAL A 215 -1.76 -9.81 14.97
C VAL A 215 -3.26 -9.77 15.22
N VAL A 216 -4.02 -9.44 14.20
CA VAL A 216 -5.47 -9.30 14.25
C VAL A 216 -6.11 -10.49 13.55
N THR A 217 -7.06 -11.11 14.22
CA THR A 217 -8.02 -12.02 13.61
C THR A 217 -9.33 -11.26 13.37
N ALA A 218 -9.77 -11.23 12.12
CA ALA A 218 -10.92 -10.46 11.68
C ALA A 218 -12.22 -10.94 12.33
N LYS A 219 -13.18 -10.04 12.45
CA LYS A 219 -14.59 -10.44 12.56
C LYS A 219 -15.09 -10.93 11.20
N GLU A 220 -16.08 -11.81 11.19
CA GLU A 220 -16.66 -12.35 9.95
C GLU A 220 -17.03 -11.24 8.95
N GLY A 221 -16.80 -11.51 7.66
CA GLY A 221 -17.18 -10.61 6.55
C GLY A 221 -16.11 -9.60 6.11
N GLY A 222 -14.90 -9.66 6.67
CA GLY A 222 -13.74 -8.91 6.17
C GLY A 222 -13.18 -9.47 4.85
N SER A 223 -12.33 -8.69 4.18
CA SER A 223 -11.59 -9.15 2.99
C SER A 223 -10.41 -10.07 3.32
N TYR A 224 -9.96 -10.05 4.58
CA TYR A 224 -8.88 -10.89 5.10
C TYR A 224 -9.31 -11.45 6.46
N ASP A 225 -8.91 -12.69 6.72
CA ASP A 225 -9.26 -13.42 7.94
C ASP A 225 -8.28 -13.09 9.07
N GLN A 226 -7.01 -12.82 8.71
CA GLN A 226 -5.97 -12.48 9.67
C GLN A 226 -4.93 -11.56 9.05
N TRP A 227 -4.33 -10.68 9.86
CA TRP A 227 -3.16 -9.90 9.44
C TRP A 227 -2.24 -9.58 10.61
N ALA A 228 -0.94 -9.46 10.32
CA ALA A 228 0.06 -8.95 11.24
C ALA A 228 0.52 -7.56 10.81
N ALA A 229 0.95 -6.76 11.79
CA ALA A 229 1.49 -5.42 11.56
C ALA A 229 2.70 -5.15 12.45
N TYR A 230 3.75 -4.63 11.84
CA TYR A 230 4.95 -4.22 12.56
C TYR A 230 5.49 -2.90 12.02
N ARG A 231 6.05 -2.09 12.93
CA ARG A 231 6.80 -0.87 12.62
C ARG A 231 8.24 -1.11 13.00
N HIS A 232 9.14 -0.99 12.04
CA HIS A 232 10.58 -1.04 12.24
C HIS A 232 11.09 0.25 12.88
N ASP A 233 12.29 0.19 13.46
CA ASP A 233 12.91 1.30 14.19
C ASP A 233 13.18 2.54 13.33
N ASP A 234 13.38 2.35 12.02
CA ASP A 234 13.53 3.46 11.07
C ASP A 234 12.21 4.11 10.65
N GLY A 235 11.08 3.61 11.17
CA GLY A 235 9.74 4.10 10.86
C GLY A 235 9.06 3.40 9.68
N THR A 236 9.75 2.47 9.00
CA THR A 236 9.15 1.62 7.97
C THR A 236 8.06 0.76 8.57
N VAL A 237 6.95 0.59 7.86
CA VAL A 237 5.83 -0.23 8.30
C VAL A 237 5.66 -1.42 7.36
N VAL A 238 5.28 -2.57 7.92
CA VAL A 238 4.88 -3.74 7.16
C VAL A 238 3.58 -4.30 7.73
N TYR A 239 2.63 -4.55 6.84
CA TYR A 239 1.43 -5.35 7.06
C TYR A 239 1.50 -6.59 6.19
N LEU A 240 1.13 -7.75 6.73
CA LEU A 240 0.93 -8.96 5.95
C LEU A 240 -0.41 -9.58 6.35
N ALA A 241 -1.29 -9.74 5.37
CA ALA A 241 -2.63 -10.24 5.52
C ALA A 241 -2.83 -11.53 4.73
N GLN A 242 -3.71 -12.39 5.24
CA GLN A 242 -4.10 -13.64 4.60
C GLN A 242 -5.61 -13.84 4.64
N ALA A 243 -6.11 -14.49 3.61
CA ALA A 243 -7.50 -14.92 3.49
C ALA A 243 -7.54 -16.35 2.96
N GLU A 244 -8.36 -17.19 3.57
CA GLU A 244 -8.68 -18.53 3.07
C GLU A 244 -9.50 -18.44 1.79
N LYS A 245 -10.32 -17.40 1.67
CA LYS A 245 -11.10 -17.09 0.49
C LYS A 245 -10.40 -16.04 -0.37
N SER A 246 -10.29 -16.30 -1.67
CA SER A 246 -9.95 -15.26 -2.65
C SER A 246 -11.18 -14.46 -3.07
N ASP A 247 -10.95 -13.24 -3.55
CA ASP A 247 -11.99 -12.40 -4.14
C ASP A 247 -12.53 -12.90 -5.50
N HIS A 248 -11.99 -14.00 -6.03
CA HIS A 248 -12.45 -14.62 -7.26
C HIS A 248 -13.73 -15.46 -7.02
N PRO A 249 -14.88 -15.06 -7.59
CA PRO A 249 -16.10 -15.85 -7.49
C PRO A 249 -15.94 -17.14 -8.29
N GLY A 250 -16.20 -18.29 -7.67
CA GLY A 250 -16.17 -19.61 -8.32
C GLY A 250 -15.02 -20.52 -7.91
N ARG A 251 -14.11 -20.09 -7.03
CA ARG A 251 -13.08 -20.94 -6.43
C ARG A 251 -13.48 -21.34 -5.01
N LEU A 252 -13.22 -22.59 -4.65
CA LEU A 252 -13.39 -23.05 -3.27
C LEU A 252 -12.32 -22.40 -2.38
N PRO A 253 -12.67 -21.95 -1.16
CA PRO A 253 -11.70 -21.40 -0.22
C PRO A 253 -10.77 -22.49 0.29
N LEU A 254 -9.58 -22.09 0.73
CA LEU A 254 -8.66 -22.95 1.49
C LEU A 254 -9.37 -23.48 2.74
N ASN A 255 -8.95 -24.64 3.24
CA ASN A 255 -9.47 -25.22 4.47
C ASN A 255 -8.67 -24.81 5.72
N GLN A 256 -7.63 -24.01 5.53
CA GLN A 256 -6.70 -23.57 6.56
C GLN A 256 -6.01 -22.28 6.09
N PRO A 257 -5.52 -21.46 7.02
CA PRO A 257 -4.66 -20.34 6.69
C PRO A 257 -3.34 -20.83 6.07
N VAL A 258 -2.71 -19.95 5.29
CA VAL A 258 -1.40 -20.21 4.67
C VAL A 258 -0.30 -20.18 5.72
N PHE A 259 -0.38 -19.20 6.62
CA PHE A 259 0.56 -18.98 7.71
C PHE A 259 -0.14 -19.12 9.06
N THR A 260 0.58 -19.62 10.06
CA THR A 260 0.15 -19.49 11.46
C THR A 260 0.27 -18.03 11.93
N THR A 261 -0.42 -17.68 13.02
CA THR A 261 -0.30 -16.38 13.69
C THR A 261 1.17 -15.98 13.95
N ARG A 262 2.00 -16.94 14.37
CA ARG A 262 3.42 -16.71 14.64
C ARG A 262 4.21 -16.47 13.35
N GLN A 263 3.97 -17.25 12.30
CA GLN A 263 4.63 -17.05 11.01
C GLN A 263 4.28 -15.69 10.37
N LEU A 264 3.02 -15.25 10.46
CA LEU A 264 2.64 -13.89 10.05
C LEU A 264 3.48 -12.84 10.80
N ALA A 265 3.61 -13.00 12.12
CA ALA A 265 4.38 -12.09 12.95
C ALA A 265 5.87 -12.09 12.59
N GLU A 266 6.46 -13.25 12.34
CA GLU A 266 7.85 -13.39 11.91
C GLU A 266 8.09 -12.69 10.56
N LEU A 267 7.21 -12.90 9.58
CA LEU A 267 7.32 -12.29 8.25
C LEU A 267 7.31 -10.76 8.29
N VAL A 268 6.39 -10.14 9.04
CA VAL A 268 6.34 -8.66 9.10
C VAL A 268 7.54 -8.03 9.81
N THR A 269 8.36 -8.82 10.51
CA THR A 269 9.62 -8.35 11.11
C THR A 269 10.85 -8.63 10.24
N SER A 270 10.69 -9.36 9.13
CA SER A 270 11.75 -9.72 8.19
C SER A 270 12.26 -8.48 7.44
N LYS A 271 13.56 -8.49 7.12
CA LYS A 271 14.16 -7.46 6.26
C LYS A 271 13.69 -7.56 4.81
N GLU A 272 13.20 -8.73 4.40
CA GLU A 272 12.74 -8.99 3.04
C GLU A 272 11.53 -8.10 2.67
N PHE A 273 10.55 -7.98 3.57
CA PHE A 273 9.37 -7.14 3.38
C PHE A 273 9.56 -5.67 3.76
N LYS A 274 10.73 -5.34 4.33
CA LYS A 274 11.07 -3.96 4.70
C LYS A 274 11.50 -3.19 3.46
N ILE A 275 10.79 -2.12 3.13
CA ILE A 275 11.21 -1.21 2.06
C ILE A 275 12.17 -0.16 2.64
N SER A 276 13.48 -0.36 2.45
CA SER A 276 14.46 0.70 2.69
C SER A 276 14.42 1.73 1.56
N THR A 277 14.59 3.00 1.94
CA THR A 277 14.81 4.13 1.03
C THR A 277 16.16 4.04 0.33
#